data_AF-A0A8H6FFW5-F1
#
_entry.id   AF-A0A8H6FFW5-F1
#
_cell.length_a   1.000
_cell.length_b   1.000
_cell.length_c   1.000
_cell.angle_alpha   90.00
_cell.angle_beta   90.00
_cell.angle_gamma   90.00
#
_symmetry.space_group_name_H-M   'P 1'
#
loop_
_entity.id
_entity.type
_entity.pdbx_description
1 polymer ?
#
loop_
_entity_poly.entity_id
_entity_poly.type
_entity_poly.pdbx_seq_one_letter_code
_entity_poly.pdbx_strand_id
1 'polypeptide(L)'
;MGASRQLYSAMAATVASTGYVVLTIDHPHDAFIVEYPTSPPTYAANISSAAQTSLDLAARASDVSFLLDQLGADDTVRDVIPGAARGLDVRRVAMYGHSFGGATAAAAMLSDHRIAGGLNMDGTFYGAVVERGLDRPFKLFSNPKSTPNQTFYGDDSWAETWPRLRGWRRELALAGAAHDTFSDIPLLTKLLGLSPFSATSVTGSVLGTIDGVRGFDVITAYVVAFLDFVLKGVESELLRMPSPLYPEVILVR
;
A
#
# COMPACT_ATOMS: atom_id res chain seq x y z
N MET A 1 -0.07 -10.54 1.77
CA MET A 1 -1.10 -11.61 1.80
C MET A 1 -1.43 -11.93 3.24
N GLY A 2 -2.60 -12.49 3.54
CA GLY A 2 -2.94 -12.90 4.90
C GLY A 2 -3.31 -11.76 5.85
N ALA A 3 -2.92 -10.51 5.58
CA ALA A 3 -3.30 -9.37 6.41
C ALA A 3 -4.76 -8.95 6.16
N SER A 4 -5.48 -8.62 7.24
CA SER A 4 -6.78 -7.95 7.14
C SER A 4 -6.60 -6.45 6.90
N ARG A 5 -7.57 -5.83 6.23
CA ARG A 5 -7.72 -4.38 6.06
C ARG A 5 -7.66 -3.61 7.38
N GLN A 6 -8.04 -4.26 8.49
CA GLN A 6 -8.05 -3.65 9.82
C GLN A 6 -6.65 -3.31 10.36
N LEU A 7 -5.59 -3.92 9.81
CA LEU A 7 -4.20 -3.61 10.15
C LEU A 7 -3.69 -2.31 9.49
N TYR A 8 -4.56 -1.57 8.81
CA TYR A 8 -4.26 -0.30 8.14
C TYR A 8 -5.32 0.77 8.43
N SER A 9 -6.16 0.56 9.44
CA SER A 9 -7.26 1.46 9.81
C SER A 9 -6.77 2.81 10.35
N ALA A 10 -5.70 2.86 11.14
CA ALA A 10 -5.12 4.11 11.60
C ALA A 10 -4.51 4.89 10.43
N MET A 11 -3.77 4.21 9.55
CA MET A 11 -3.25 4.83 8.32
C MET A 11 -4.37 5.39 7.45
N ALA A 12 -5.44 4.61 7.23
CA ALA A 12 -6.60 5.05 6.46
C ALA A 12 -7.31 6.25 7.10
N ALA A 13 -7.47 6.27 8.42
CA ALA A 13 -8.06 7.39 9.14
C ALA A 13 -7.19 8.66 9.03
N THR A 14 -5.87 8.53 9.14
CA THR A 14 -4.95 9.66 8.95
C THR A 14 -5.05 10.22 7.54
N VAL A 15 -5.05 9.37 6.50
CA VAL A 15 -5.23 9.84 5.12
C VAL A 15 -6.63 10.46 4.92
N ALA A 16 -7.68 9.89 5.51
CA ALA A 16 -9.02 10.47 5.41
C ALA A 16 -9.10 11.86 6.06
N SER A 17 -8.37 12.07 7.17
CA SER A 17 -8.32 13.37 7.86
C SER A 17 -7.75 14.51 7.01
N THR A 18 -7.05 14.20 5.90
CA THR A 18 -6.51 15.19 4.96
C THR A 18 -7.45 15.51 3.79
N GLY A 19 -8.70 15.01 3.85
CA GLY A 19 -9.77 15.33 2.91
C GLY A 19 -10.00 14.29 1.82
N TYR A 20 -9.47 13.08 1.98
CA TYR A 20 -9.72 11.95 1.08
C TYR A 20 -10.87 11.06 1.57
N VAL A 21 -11.61 10.49 0.64
CA VAL A 21 -12.38 9.27 0.90
C VAL A 21 -11.43 8.10 0.75
N VAL A 22 -11.26 7.30 1.82
CA VAL A 22 -10.33 6.17 1.83
C VAL A 22 -11.11 4.88 1.93
N LEU A 23 -10.72 3.92 1.09
CA LEU A 23 -11.31 2.59 1.02
C LEU A 23 -10.21 1.57 1.33
N THR A 24 -10.48 0.68 2.28
CA THR A 24 -9.60 -0.45 2.58
C THR A 24 -10.33 -1.74 2.22
N ILE A 25 -9.61 -2.71 1.65
CA ILE A 25 -10.20 -3.89 1.02
C ILE A 25 -9.68 -5.13 1.74
N ASP A 26 -10.59 -5.96 2.23
CA ASP A 26 -10.29 -7.36 2.51
C ASP A 26 -10.61 -8.17 1.25
N HIS A 27 -9.64 -8.93 0.77
CA HIS A 27 -9.82 -9.83 -0.36
C HIS A 27 -10.19 -11.22 0.18
N PRO A 28 -11.41 -11.74 -0.09
CA PRO A 28 -11.82 -13.07 0.37
C PRO A 28 -10.84 -14.15 -0.06
N HIS A 29 -10.63 -15.15 0.80
CA HIS A 29 -9.64 -16.22 0.62
C HIS A 29 -8.16 -15.79 0.64
N ASP A 30 -7.85 -14.50 0.82
CA ASP A 30 -6.48 -14.03 1.03
C ASP A 30 -6.30 -13.40 2.41
N ALA A 31 -7.17 -12.48 2.81
CA ALA A 31 -7.18 -11.95 4.17
C ALA A 31 -7.39 -13.07 5.20
N PHE A 32 -6.72 -12.99 6.36
CA PHE A 32 -6.78 -14.02 7.41
C PHE A 32 -8.22 -14.44 7.74
N ILE A 33 -9.10 -13.45 7.86
CA ILE A 33 -10.52 -13.61 8.04
C ILE A 33 -11.25 -12.44 7.37
N VAL A 34 -12.38 -12.74 6.72
CA VAL A 34 -13.35 -11.77 6.23
C VAL A 34 -14.70 -12.08 6.84
N GLU A 35 -15.20 -11.18 7.68
CA GLU A 35 -16.51 -11.30 8.30
C GLU A 35 -17.57 -10.61 7.44
N TYR A 36 -18.73 -11.24 7.32
CA TYR A 36 -19.89 -10.72 6.59
C TYR A 36 -21.05 -10.48 7.55
N PRO A 37 -21.94 -9.52 7.27
CA PRO A 37 -23.07 -9.21 8.18
C PRO A 37 -24.01 -10.39 8.42
N THR A 38 -24.23 -11.24 7.41
CA THR A 38 -25.27 -12.30 7.44
C THR A 38 -24.77 -13.68 7.03
N SER A 39 -23.49 -13.81 6.66
CA SER A 39 -22.91 -15.05 6.14
C SER A 39 -21.73 -15.49 7.01
N PRO A 40 -21.41 -16.79 7.08
CA PRO A 40 -20.21 -17.28 7.75
C PRO A 40 -18.95 -16.58 7.21
N PRO A 41 -17.92 -16.39 8.04
CA PRO A 41 -16.70 -15.76 7.61
C PRO A 41 -15.96 -16.61 6.57
N THR A 42 -15.21 -15.94 5.70
CA THR A 42 -14.25 -16.58 4.80
C THR A 42 -12.86 -16.50 5.42
N TYR A 43 -12.12 -17.59 5.37
CA TYR A 43 -10.74 -17.66 5.85
C TYR A 43 -9.74 -17.70 4.69
N ALA A 44 -8.49 -17.34 4.98
CA ALA A 44 -7.39 -17.43 4.01
C ALA A 44 -7.23 -18.85 3.46
N ALA A 45 -7.07 -18.95 2.14
CA ALA A 45 -6.68 -20.16 1.45
C ALA A 45 -5.15 -20.35 1.50
N ASN A 46 -4.71 -21.60 1.35
CA ASN A 46 -3.28 -21.89 1.26
C ASN A 46 -2.75 -21.57 -0.14
N ILE A 47 -2.10 -20.42 -0.28
CA ILE A 47 -1.50 -19.99 -1.55
C ILE A 47 -0.03 -20.38 -1.53
N SER A 48 0.30 -21.46 -2.23
CA SER A 48 1.62 -22.10 -2.15
C SER A 48 2.35 -22.24 -3.49
N SER A 49 1.82 -21.67 -4.58
CA SER A 49 2.43 -21.75 -5.90
C SER A 49 2.42 -20.41 -6.63
N ALA A 50 3.41 -20.19 -7.50
CA ALA A 50 3.50 -18.98 -8.33
C ALA A 50 2.28 -18.79 -9.25
N ALA A 51 1.70 -19.90 -9.74
CA ALA A 51 0.47 -19.88 -10.52
C ALA A 51 -0.71 -19.36 -9.69
N GLN A 52 -0.85 -19.83 -8.46
CA GLN A 52 -1.89 -19.36 -7.54
C GLN A 52 -1.67 -17.88 -7.18
N THR A 53 -0.45 -17.46 -6.85
CA THR A 53 -0.11 -16.05 -6.61
C THR A 53 -0.51 -15.15 -7.78
N SER A 54 -0.32 -15.61 -9.02
CA SER A 54 -0.72 -14.85 -10.21
C SER A 54 -2.23 -14.74 -10.36
N LEU A 55 -2.98 -15.82 -10.07
CA LEU A 55 -4.44 -15.82 -10.06
C LEU A 55 -4.99 -14.90 -8.96
N ASP A 56 -4.42 -14.96 -7.77
CA ASP A 56 -4.86 -14.13 -6.64
C ASP A 56 -4.58 -12.65 -6.93
N LEU A 57 -3.43 -12.32 -7.52
CA LEU A 57 -3.15 -10.94 -7.92
C LEU A 57 -4.17 -10.44 -8.96
N ALA A 58 -4.53 -11.28 -9.93
CA ALA A 58 -5.54 -10.95 -10.93
C ALA A 58 -6.94 -10.78 -10.31
N ALA A 59 -7.29 -11.64 -9.35
CA ALA A 59 -8.53 -11.53 -8.58
C ALA A 59 -8.56 -10.21 -7.77
N ARG A 60 -7.49 -9.90 -7.03
CA ARG A 60 -7.38 -8.64 -6.28
C ARG A 60 -7.47 -7.41 -7.17
N ALA A 61 -6.84 -7.43 -8.35
CA ALA A 61 -6.96 -6.34 -9.31
C ALA A 61 -8.40 -6.19 -9.83
N SER A 62 -9.09 -7.31 -10.05
CA SER A 62 -10.50 -7.32 -10.47
C SER A 62 -11.43 -6.83 -9.34
N ASP A 63 -11.15 -7.17 -8.09
CA ASP A 63 -11.88 -6.67 -6.92
C ASP A 63 -11.80 -5.14 -6.82
N VAL A 64 -10.64 -4.56 -7.13
CA VAL A 64 -10.46 -3.09 -7.15
C VAL A 64 -11.36 -2.47 -8.22
N SER A 65 -11.33 -2.97 -9.45
CA SER A 65 -12.19 -2.47 -10.52
C SER A 65 -13.68 -2.64 -10.20
N PHE A 66 -14.06 -3.80 -9.65
CA PHE A 66 -15.42 -4.06 -9.18
C PHE A 66 -15.85 -3.06 -8.10
N LEU A 67 -15.00 -2.81 -7.10
CA LEU A 67 -15.30 -1.86 -6.03
C LEU A 67 -15.48 -0.44 -6.58
N LEU A 68 -14.62 -0.02 -7.51
CA LEU A 68 -14.76 1.29 -8.14
C LEU A 68 -16.06 1.39 -8.95
N ASP A 69 -16.47 0.32 -9.65
CA ASP A 69 -17.76 0.29 -10.36
C ASP A 69 -18.93 0.43 -9.39
N GLN A 70 -18.92 -0.35 -8.31
CA GLN A 70 -19.95 -0.31 -7.27
C GLN A 70 -20.03 1.05 -6.58
N LEU A 71 -18.90 1.65 -6.24
CA LEU A 71 -18.88 2.95 -5.54
C LEU A 71 -19.19 4.12 -6.46
N GLY A 72 -19.05 3.96 -7.78
CA GLY A 72 -19.53 4.93 -8.76
C GLY A 72 -21.05 4.88 -8.97
N ALA A 73 -21.72 3.80 -8.56
CA ALA A 73 -23.15 3.60 -8.76
C ALA A 73 -23.97 4.20 -7.60
N ASP A 74 -24.95 5.02 -7.95
CA ASP A 74 -25.86 5.67 -6.99
C ASP A 74 -26.59 4.65 -6.10
N ASP A 75 -27.15 3.60 -6.70
CA ASP A 75 -27.97 2.62 -5.99
C ASP A 75 -27.13 1.85 -4.96
N THR A 76 -25.96 1.35 -5.37
CA THR A 76 -25.07 0.63 -4.45
C THR A 76 -24.62 1.53 -3.29
N VAL A 77 -24.22 2.78 -3.57
CA VAL A 77 -23.74 3.68 -2.52
C VAL A 77 -24.85 4.07 -1.53
N ARG A 78 -26.09 4.27 -2.00
CA ARG A 78 -27.24 4.54 -1.12
C ARG A 78 -27.52 3.38 -0.16
N ASP A 79 -27.32 2.16 -0.61
CA ASP A 79 -27.55 0.96 0.20
C ASP A 79 -26.44 0.72 1.22
N VAL A 80 -25.18 1.03 0.89
CA VAL A 80 -24.02 0.66 1.72
C VAL A 80 -23.39 1.81 2.52
N ILE A 81 -23.61 3.08 2.13
CA ILE A 81 -23.06 4.26 2.82
C ILE A 81 -24.20 5.11 3.38
N PRO A 82 -24.47 5.05 4.70
CA PRO A 82 -25.52 5.83 5.32
C PRO A 82 -25.41 7.34 5.02
N GLY A 83 -26.48 7.91 4.48
CA GLY A 83 -26.56 9.34 4.16
C GLY A 83 -25.93 9.75 2.81
N ALA A 84 -25.37 8.81 2.04
CA ALA A 84 -24.88 9.11 0.70
C ALA A 84 -26.05 9.20 -0.30
N ALA A 85 -26.13 10.32 -1.03
CA ALA A 85 -27.21 10.55 -2.01
C ALA A 85 -26.83 10.14 -3.45
N ARG A 86 -25.52 10.03 -3.74
CA ARG A 86 -24.95 9.77 -5.06
C ARG A 86 -23.66 8.96 -4.95
N GLY A 87 -23.29 8.31 -6.04
CA GLY A 87 -22.01 7.62 -6.19
C GLY A 87 -20.82 8.55 -5.96
N LEU A 88 -19.70 7.95 -5.55
CA LEU A 88 -18.41 8.62 -5.40
C LEU A 88 -17.82 8.94 -6.78
N ASP A 89 -17.06 10.05 -6.87
CA ASP A 89 -16.29 10.33 -8.07
C ASP A 89 -15.05 9.42 -8.15
N VAL A 90 -15.25 8.26 -8.76
CA VAL A 90 -14.22 7.22 -8.95
C VAL A 90 -13.47 7.37 -10.29
N ARG A 91 -13.70 8.44 -11.06
CA ARG A 91 -13.08 8.61 -12.40
C ARG A 91 -11.57 8.81 -12.32
N ARG A 92 -11.08 9.28 -11.17
CA ARG A 92 -9.67 9.53 -10.92
C ARG A 92 -9.34 9.21 -9.46
N VAL A 93 -8.75 8.04 -9.23
CA VAL A 93 -8.36 7.57 -7.89
C VAL A 93 -6.86 7.30 -7.83
N ALA A 94 -6.30 7.19 -6.64
CA ALA A 94 -4.94 6.71 -6.42
C ALA A 94 -5.01 5.49 -5.49
N MET A 95 -4.09 4.56 -5.68
CA MET A 95 -4.04 3.33 -4.88
C MET A 95 -2.68 3.17 -4.23
N TYR A 96 -2.67 2.84 -2.95
CA TYR A 96 -1.46 2.44 -2.25
C TYR A 96 -1.68 1.12 -1.55
N GLY A 97 -0.62 0.33 -1.37
CA GLY A 97 -0.72 -0.93 -0.67
C GLY A 97 0.62 -1.41 -0.15
N HIS A 98 0.55 -2.21 0.91
CA HIS A 98 1.69 -2.87 1.54
C HIS A 98 1.85 -4.29 1.00
N SER A 99 3.09 -4.71 0.75
CA SER A 99 3.44 -6.06 0.36
C SER A 99 2.69 -6.45 -0.93
N PHE A 100 1.97 -7.57 -0.92
CA PHE A 100 1.10 -7.98 -2.03
C PHE A 100 0.01 -6.95 -2.39
N GLY A 101 -0.38 -6.06 -1.46
CA GLY A 101 -1.24 -4.91 -1.77
C GLY A 101 -0.56 -3.87 -2.67
N GLY A 102 0.76 -3.71 -2.58
CA GLY A 102 1.54 -2.86 -3.48
C GLY A 102 1.65 -3.45 -4.88
N ALA A 103 1.80 -4.77 -4.98
CA ALA A 103 1.66 -5.50 -6.24
C ALA A 103 0.26 -5.32 -6.84
N THR A 104 -0.77 -5.40 -6.00
CA THR A 104 -2.17 -5.17 -6.39
C THR A 104 -2.37 -3.76 -6.91
N ALA A 105 -1.79 -2.74 -6.26
CA ALA A 105 -1.86 -1.36 -6.75
C ALA A 105 -1.28 -1.23 -8.16
N ALA A 106 -0.17 -1.93 -8.45
CA ALA A 106 0.40 -1.94 -9.78
C ALA A 106 -0.46 -2.70 -10.80
N ALA A 107 -0.95 -3.88 -10.44
CA ALA A 107 -1.76 -4.73 -11.32
C ALA A 107 -3.11 -4.08 -11.65
N ALA A 108 -3.82 -3.58 -10.65
CA ALA A 108 -5.07 -2.85 -10.82
C ALA A 108 -4.87 -1.60 -11.66
N MET A 109 -3.79 -0.84 -11.41
CA MET A 109 -3.45 0.32 -12.22
C MET A 109 -3.21 -0.06 -13.68
N LEU A 110 -2.51 -1.16 -13.96
CA LEU A 110 -2.28 -1.64 -15.32
C LEU A 110 -3.60 -1.99 -16.04
N SER A 111 -4.59 -2.53 -15.35
CA SER A 111 -5.88 -2.95 -15.93
C SER A 111 -6.96 -1.87 -15.93
N ASP A 112 -6.88 -0.88 -15.03
CA ASP A 112 -7.91 0.14 -14.83
C ASP A 112 -7.35 1.56 -14.95
N HIS A 113 -7.81 2.29 -15.96
CA HIS A 113 -7.35 3.64 -16.26
C HIS A 113 -7.83 4.69 -15.25
N ARG A 114 -8.83 4.39 -14.40
CA ARG A 114 -9.29 5.30 -13.34
C ARG A 114 -8.21 5.51 -12.28
N ILE A 115 -7.30 4.56 -12.11
CA ILE A 115 -6.20 4.65 -11.14
C ILE A 115 -5.10 5.55 -11.72
N ALA A 116 -5.09 6.82 -11.32
CA ALA A 116 -4.19 7.84 -11.83
C ALA A 116 -2.74 7.70 -11.32
N GLY A 117 -2.54 6.99 -10.21
CA GLY A 117 -1.20 6.71 -9.68
C GLY A 117 -1.22 5.65 -8.58
N GLY A 118 -0.07 5.00 -8.41
CA GLY A 118 0.09 3.84 -7.52
C GLY A 118 1.27 3.97 -6.56
N LEU A 119 1.19 3.34 -5.39
CA LEU A 119 2.25 3.31 -4.40
C LEU A 119 2.42 1.89 -3.87
N ASN A 120 3.62 1.35 -4.03
CA ASN A 120 4.01 0.04 -3.50
C ASN A 120 4.89 0.21 -2.26
N MET A 121 4.36 -0.13 -1.09
CA MET A 121 5.13 -0.20 0.16
C MET A 121 5.66 -1.63 0.29
N ASP A 122 6.95 -1.79 0.04
CA ASP A 122 7.68 -3.00 0.38
C ASP A 122 7.11 -4.30 -0.21
N GLY A 123 6.55 -4.26 -1.41
CA GLY A 123 5.93 -5.40 -2.07
C GLY A 123 6.60 -5.80 -3.37
N THR A 124 6.74 -7.11 -3.60
CA THR A 124 7.24 -7.65 -4.86
C THR A 124 6.31 -7.36 -6.04
N PHE A 125 6.87 -7.08 -7.22
CA PHE A 125 6.09 -7.04 -8.45
C PHE A 125 5.91 -8.44 -9.04
N TYR A 126 4.74 -8.68 -9.62
CA TYR A 126 4.42 -9.95 -10.27
C TYR A 126 3.72 -9.72 -11.61
N GLY A 127 3.73 -10.77 -12.45
CA GLY A 127 2.92 -10.87 -13.65
C GLY A 127 3.16 -9.76 -14.66
N ALA A 128 2.10 -9.37 -15.37
CA ALA A 128 2.17 -8.50 -16.54
C ALA A 128 2.78 -7.11 -16.28
N VAL A 129 2.80 -6.64 -15.02
CA VAL A 129 3.44 -5.36 -14.66
C VAL A 129 4.95 -5.42 -14.86
N VAL A 130 5.59 -6.55 -14.54
CA VAL A 130 7.06 -6.72 -14.70
C VAL A 130 7.46 -6.62 -16.17
N GLU A 131 6.60 -7.10 -17.08
CA GLU A 131 6.87 -7.12 -18.51
C GLU A 131 6.45 -5.82 -19.21
N ARG A 132 5.23 -5.33 -18.94
CA ARG A 132 4.61 -4.20 -19.63
C ARG A 132 4.93 -2.86 -18.98
N GLY A 133 5.18 -2.84 -17.68
CA GLY A 133 5.36 -1.63 -16.88
C GLY A 133 4.12 -0.76 -16.76
N LEU A 134 4.32 0.46 -16.28
CA LEU A 134 3.27 1.45 -16.03
C LEU A 134 3.67 2.79 -16.64
N ASP A 135 2.69 3.61 -17.00
CA ASP A 135 2.89 4.88 -17.71
C ASP A 135 2.41 6.12 -16.94
N ARG A 136 1.79 5.95 -15.77
CA ARG A 136 1.40 7.06 -14.87
C ARG A 136 2.20 6.99 -13.56
N PRO A 137 2.11 7.99 -12.67
CA PRO A 137 2.89 8.07 -11.44
C PRO A 137 2.90 6.78 -10.61
N PHE A 138 4.08 6.27 -10.29
CA PHE A 138 4.23 5.10 -9.41
C PHE A 138 5.37 5.28 -8.42
N LYS A 139 5.06 5.24 -7.12
CA LYS A 139 6.05 5.38 -6.03
C LYS A 139 6.38 4.03 -5.42
N LEU A 140 7.65 3.82 -5.13
CA LEU A 140 8.18 2.70 -4.39
C LEU A 140 8.66 3.19 -3.02
N PHE A 141 8.28 2.49 -1.95
CA PHE A 141 8.73 2.80 -0.60
C PHE A 141 9.16 1.51 0.11
N SER A 142 10.47 1.31 0.26
CA SER A 142 11.03 0.07 0.80
C SER A 142 11.51 0.18 2.24
N ASN A 143 11.69 -0.96 2.87
CA ASN A 143 12.65 -1.09 3.96
C ASN A 143 14.09 -1.24 3.38
N PRO A 144 15.07 -0.43 3.83
CA PRO A 144 16.44 -0.46 3.31
C PRO A 144 17.21 -1.69 3.80
N LYS A 145 18.06 -2.25 2.93
CA LYS A 145 19.07 -3.25 3.32
C LYS A 145 20.28 -2.59 3.98
N SER A 146 21.15 -3.42 4.55
CA SER A 146 22.49 -3.07 5.06
C SER A 146 23.44 -2.44 4.02
N THR A 147 23.04 -2.28 2.75
CA THR A 147 23.85 -1.64 1.71
C THR A 147 23.04 -0.60 0.91
N PRO A 148 23.66 0.55 0.54
CA PRO A 148 22.94 1.70 -0.06
C PRO A 148 22.29 1.49 -1.43
N ASN A 149 22.53 0.35 -2.09
CA ASN A 149 22.11 0.09 -3.47
C ASN A 149 21.17 -1.14 -3.61
N GLN A 150 20.59 -1.63 -2.51
CA GLN A 150 19.65 -2.76 -2.56
C GLN A 150 18.35 -2.45 -1.83
N THR A 151 17.26 -2.81 -2.49
CA THR A 151 15.98 -2.15 -2.30
C THR A 151 14.89 -3.05 -1.74
N PHE A 152 15.07 -4.38 -1.77
CA PHE A 152 14.25 -5.38 -1.07
C PHE A 152 14.99 -6.74 -1.02
N TYR A 153 14.88 -7.54 0.06
CA TYR A 153 15.61 -8.82 0.20
C TYR A 153 15.27 -9.78 -0.96
N GLY A 154 16.25 -10.20 -1.76
CA GLY A 154 16.05 -11.25 -2.77
C GLY A 154 14.99 -10.99 -3.84
N ASP A 155 14.64 -9.73 -4.11
CA ASP A 155 13.62 -9.37 -5.09
C ASP A 155 14.17 -8.45 -6.17
N ASP A 156 14.54 -9.06 -7.30
CA ASP A 156 14.99 -8.35 -8.49
C ASP A 156 13.83 -7.66 -9.23
N SER A 157 12.57 -7.91 -8.86
CA SER A 157 11.40 -7.40 -9.57
C SER A 157 11.33 -5.88 -9.58
N TRP A 158 11.82 -5.20 -8.53
CA TRP A 158 11.90 -3.73 -8.52
C TRP A 158 12.95 -3.23 -9.50
N ALA A 159 14.11 -3.87 -9.57
CA ALA A 159 15.16 -3.52 -10.52
C ALA A 159 14.71 -3.80 -11.97
N GLU A 160 14.04 -4.93 -12.20
CA GLU A 160 13.48 -5.33 -13.49
C GLU A 160 12.32 -4.42 -13.93
N THR A 161 11.42 -4.06 -13.02
CA THR A 161 10.23 -3.25 -13.35
C THR A 161 10.58 -1.78 -13.49
N TRP A 162 11.56 -1.26 -12.73
CA TRP A 162 11.95 0.14 -12.73
C TRP A 162 12.10 0.78 -14.12
N PRO A 163 12.90 0.25 -15.07
CA PRO A 163 13.02 0.85 -16.39
C PRO A 163 11.70 0.94 -17.16
N ARG A 164 10.70 0.12 -16.81
CA ARG A 164 9.39 0.06 -17.44
C ARG A 164 8.33 0.92 -16.74
N LEU A 165 8.64 1.52 -15.59
CA LEU A 165 7.81 2.58 -14.98
C LEU A 165 8.07 3.90 -15.74
N ARG A 166 7.35 4.14 -16.83
CA ARG A 166 7.59 5.24 -17.78
C ARG A 166 6.97 6.58 -17.37
N GLY A 167 6.04 6.56 -16.41
CA GLY A 167 5.50 7.78 -15.80
C GLY A 167 6.46 8.41 -14.79
N TRP A 168 5.96 9.36 -14.01
CA TRP A 168 6.69 9.83 -12.83
C TRP A 168 6.97 8.62 -11.92
N ARG A 169 8.23 8.45 -11.49
CA ARG A 169 8.62 7.37 -10.58
C ARG A 169 9.59 7.88 -9.55
N ARG A 170 9.46 7.38 -8.33
CA ARG A 170 10.42 7.60 -7.25
C ARG A 170 10.53 6.37 -6.39
N GLU A 171 11.75 6.13 -5.94
CA GLU A 171 12.05 5.11 -4.97
C GLU A 171 12.65 5.73 -3.71
N LEU A 172 12.04 5.40 -2.60
CA LEU A 172 12.42 5.84 -1.27
C LEU A 172 12.65 4.62 -0.38
N ALA A 173 13.52 4.74 0.60
CA ALA A 173 13.69 3.75 1.65
C ALA A 173 13.55 4.39 3.04
N LEU A 174 12.96 3.68 4.00
CA LEU A 174 12.78 4.15 5.38
C LEU A 174 13.79 3.50 6.32
N ALA A 175 14.82 4.23 6.73
CA ALA A 175 15.84 3.76 7.67
C ALA A 175 15.21 3.21 8.96
N GLY A 176 15.62 2.01 9.35
CA GLY A 176 15.07 1.32 10.53
C GLY A 176 13.70 0.67 10.32
N ALA A 177 13.12 0.71 9.12
CA ALA A 177 11.95 -0.10 8.80
C ALA A 177 12.31 -1.58 8.60
N ALA A 178 11.31 -2.43 8.81
CA ALA A 178 11.20 -3.79 8.30
C ALA A 178 9.83 -3.94 7.59
N HIS A 179 9.49 -5.15 7.15
CA HIS A 179 8.28 -5.38 6.35
C HIS A 179 7.01 -4.87 7.01
N ASP A 180 6.73 -5.28 8.26
CA ASP A 180 5.49 -4.89 8.93
C ASP A 180 5.51 -3.46 9.47
N THR A 181 6.60 -2.71 9.28
CA THR A 181 6.65 -1.27 9.58
C THR A 181 5.58 -0.49 8.80
N PHE A 182 5.21 -0.95 7.60
CA PHE A 182 4.22 -0.31 6.73
C PHE A 182 2.76 -0.63 7.08
N SER A 183 2.51 -1.17 8.28
CA SER A 183 1.18 -1.44 8.85
C SER A 183 0.95 -0.64 10.14
N ASP A 184 -0.22 -0.79 10.74
CA ASP A 184 -0.51 -0.19 12.06
C ASP A 184 0.14 -0.95 13.23
N ILE A 185 0.75 -2.13 13.00
CA ILE A 185 1.30 -2.98 14.06
C ILE A 185 2.38 -2.28 14.91
N PRO A 186 3.38 -1.59 14.34
CA PRO A 186 4.37 -0.85 15.14
C PRO A 186 3.74 0.26 15.98
N LEU A 187 2.75 0.98 15.45
CA LEU A 187 2.02 2.01 16.19
C LEU A 187 1.28 1.39 17.37
N LEU A 188 0.51 0.33 17.14
CA LEU A 188 -0.28 -0.35 18.17
C LEU A 188 0.63 -0.92 19.27
N THR A 189 1.70 -1.60 18.89
CA THR A 189 2.66 -2.15 19.87
C THR A 189 3.32 -1.05 20.70
N LYS A 190 3.66 0.09 20.09
CA LYS A 190 4.18 1.26 20.83
C LYS A 190 3.16 1.83 21.81
N LEU A 191 1.91 2.05 21.37
CA LEU A 191 0.85 2.65 22.20
C LEU A 191 0.42 1.74 23.35
N LEU A 192 0.48 0.42 23.15
CA LEU A 192 0.19 -0.57 24.19
C LEU A 192 1.37 -0.81 25.16
N GLY A 193 2.50 -0.11 24.98
CA GLY A 193 3.68 -0.29 25.83
C GLY A 193 4.38 -1.63 25.61
N LEU A 194 4.18 -2.26 24.45
CA LEU A 194 4.78 -3.56 24.09
C LEU A 194 6.18 -3.40 23.44
N SER A 195 6.86 -2.24 23.58
CA SER A 195 8.11 -1.88 22.89
C SER A 195 9.18 -1.26 23.84
N PRO A 196 10.50 -1.50 23.61
CA PRO A 196 11.07 -2.18 22.46
C PRO A 196 11.47 -3.61 22.78
N PHE A 197 10.99 -4.53 21.96
CA PHE A 197 11.74 -5.74 21.71
C PHE A 197 13.04 -5.33 21.00
N SER A 198 14.18 -5.81 21.49
CA SER A 198 15.53 -5.52 20.96
C SER A 198 15.63 -5.70 19.43
N ALA A 199 16.54 -4.99 18.75
CA ALA A 199 16.87 -5.24 17.34
C ALA A 199 17.31 -6.70 17.07
N THR A 200 17.73 -7.43 18.11
CA THR A 200 18.08 -8.86 18.06
C THR A 200 16.90 -9.80 18.32
N SER A 201 15.72 -9.26 18.60
CA SER A 201 14.49 -10.03 18.79
C SER A 201 13.82 -10.35 17.46
N VAL A 202 13.06 -11.44 17.42
CA VAL A 202 12.17 -11.78 16.30
C VAL A 202 11.26 -10.59 15.97
N THR A 203 10.77 -9.87 16.98
CA THR A 203 9.92 -8.70 16.79
C THR A 203 10.64 -7.54 16.07
N GLY A 204 11.91 -7.27 16.38
CA GLY A 204 12.70 -6.24 15.70
C GLY A 204 12.97 -6.57 14.23
N SER A 205 13.12 -7.85 13.90
CA SER A 205 13.25 -8.30 12.50
C SER A 205 11.96 -8.19 11.68
N VAL A 206 10.81 -8.13 12.36
CA VAL A 206 9.48 -8.06 11.72
C VAL A 206 8.97 -6.63 11.67
N LEU A 207 9.09 -5.87 12.77
CA LEU A 207 8.54 -4.52 12.93
C LEU A 207 9.54 -3.40 12.66
N GLY A 208 10.82 -3.72 12.55
CA GLY A 208 11.90 -2.74 12.40
C GLY A 208 12.40 -2.19 13.74
N THR A 209 13.33 -1.25 13.64
CA THR A 209 13.97 -0.55 14.77
C THR A 209 13.54 0.91 14.91
N ILE A 210 12.84 1.46 13.90
CA ILE A 210 12.23 2.79 14.00
C ILE A 210 11.12 2.78 15.05
N ASP A 211 10.98 3.89 15.80
CA ASP A 211 9.89 4.04 16.76
C ASP A 211 8.53 3.95 16.04
N GLY A 212 7.57 3.20 16.60
CA GLY A 212 6.30 2.93 15.93
C GLY A 212 5.44 4.17 15.66
N VAL A 213 5.45 5.16 16.55
CA VAL A 213 4.74 6.44 16.32
C VAL A 213 5.46 7.23 15.23
N ARG A 214 6.80 7.25 15.28
CA ARG A 214 7.61 7.96 14.30
C ARG A 214 7.52 7.35 12.90
N GLY A 215 7.59 6.03 12.78
CA GLY A 215 7.44 5.31 11.51
C GLY A 215 6.07 5.58 10.89
N PHE A 216 5.01 5.53 11.71
CA PHE A 216 3.66 5.86 11.26
C PHE A 216 3.53 7.30 10.74
N ASP A 217 4.08 8.28 11.47
CA ASP A 217 4.13 9.69 11.06
C ASP A 217 4.84 9.88 9.72
N VAL A 218 6.06 9.32 9.58
CA VAL A 218 6.84 9.37 8.33
C VAL A 218 6.08 8.74 7.17
N ILE A 219 5.56 7.51 7.35
CA ILE A 219 4.87 6.78 6.28
C ILE A 219 3.63 7.54 5.82
N THR A 220 2.78 7.98 6.74
CA THR A 220 1.54 8.69 6.40
C THR A 220 1.81 10.04 5.74
N ALA A 221 2.82 10.79 6.19
CA ALA A 221 3.22 12.05 5.54
C ALA A 221 3.62 11.83 4.07
N TYR A 222 4.41 10.79 3.80
CA TYR A 222 4.85 10.46 2.43
C TYR A 222 3.74 9.86 1.57
N VAL A 223 2.79 9.12 2.16
CA VAL A 223 1.58 8.66 1.46
C VAL A 223 0.75 9.88 1.04
N VAL A 224 0.40 10.78 1.97
CA VAL A 224 -0.40 11.97 1.69
C VAL A 224 0.27 12.86 0.64
N ALA A 225 1.57 13.14 0.77
CA ALA A 225 2.30 13.93 -0.22
C ALA A 225 2.20 13.33 -1.63
N PHE A 226 2.26 11.99 -1.76
CA PHE A 226 2.09 11.32 -3.04
C PHE A 226 0.65 11.39 -3.57
N LEU A 227 -0.36 11.23 -2.70
CA LEU A 227 -1.76 11.38 -3.09
C LEU A 227 -2.09 12.81 -3.55
N ASP A 228 -1.54 13.81 -2.87
CA ASP A 228 -1.69 15.23 -3.21
C ASP A 228 -1.05 15.51 -4.59
N PHE A 229 0.13 14.95 -4.85
CA PHE A 229 0.77 15.04 -6.17
C PHE A 229 -0.08 14.40 -7.28
N VAL A 230 -0.57 13.17 -7.09
CA VAL A 230 -1.30 12.42 -8.13
C VAL A 230 -2.69 12.99 -8.40
N LEU A 231 -3.42 13.34 -7.34
CA LEU A 231 -4.84 13.68 -7.42
C LEU A 231 -5.11 15.18 -7.45
N LYS A 232 -4.23 15.99 -6.85
CA LYS A 232 -4.40 17.45 -6.75
C LYS A 232 -3.34 18.23 -7.53
N GLY A 233 -2.29 17.57 -8.03
CA GLY A 233 -1.18 18.22 -8.74
C GLY A 233 -0.30 19.08 -7.83
N VAL A 234 -0.35 18.85 -6.52
CA VAL A 234 0.44 19.61 -5.53
C VAL A 234 1.83 19.00 -5.43
N GLU A 235 2.86 19.77 -5.77
CA GLU A 235 4.23 19.34 -5.59
C GLU A 235 4.61 19.34 -4.10
N SER A 236 5.40 18.34 -3.70
CA SER A 236 5.95 18.24 -2.34
C SER A 236 7.46 18.05 -2.41
N GLU A 237 8.20 18.77 -1.57
CA GLU A 237 9.64 18.58 -1.42
C GLU A 237 9.96 17.20 -0.86
N LEU A 238 9.06 16.61 -0.06
CA LEU A 238 9.20 15.24 0.45
C LEU A 238 9.39 14.21 -0.67
N LEU A 239 8.82 14.45 -1.85
CA LEU A 239 8.92 13.54 -2.99
C LEU A 239 10.14 13.81 -3.88
N ARG A 240 10.86 14.91 -3.66
CA ARG A 240 11.93 15.38 -4.56
C ARG A 240 13.31 15.39 -3.92
N MET A 241 13.39 15.62 -2.62
CA MET A 241 14.66 15.82 -1.93
C MET A 241 14.62 15.28 -0.50
N PRO A 242 15.79 14.98 0.10
CA PRO A 242 15.88 14.66 1.52
C PRO A 242 15.24 15.76 2.38
N SER A 243 14.53 15.36 3.44
CA SER A 243 13.85 16.28 4.35
C SER A 243 14.52 16.29 5.71
N PRO A 244 14.90 17.45 6.28
CA PRO A 244 15.39 17.52 7.65
C PRO A 244 14.31 17.17 8.68
N LEU A 245 13.03 17.23 8.30
CA LEU A 245 11.92 16.79 9.14
C LEU A 245 11.77 15.27 9.16
N TYR A 246 12.29 14.57 8.16
CA TYR A 246 12.24 13.10 8.04
C TYR A 246 13.61 12.56 7.61
N PRO A 247 14.64 12.71 8.45
CA PRO A 247 16.00 12.26 8.13
C PRO A 247 16.11 10.74 7.93
N GLU A 248 15.11 9.98 8.34
CA GLU A 248 15.02 8.53 8.16
C GLU A 248 14.72 8.13 6.71
N VAL A 249 14.21 9.05 5.88
CA VAL A 249 13.87 8.75 4.49
C VAL A 249 15.07 8.97 3.58
N ILE A 250 15.48 7.89 2.91
CA ILE A 250 16.57 7.85 1.95
C ILE A 250 15.98 7.93 0.55
N LEU A 251 16.44 8.91 -0.25
CA LEU A 251 16.13 8.99 -1.67
C LEU A 251 17.03 8.01 -2.43
N VAL A 252 16.43 7.00 -3.07
CA VAL A 252 17.18 5.98 -3.82
C VAL A 252 17.37 6.42 -5.27
N ARG A 253 16.26 6.74 -5.98
CA ARG A 253 16.26 7.15 -7.41
C ARG A 253 14.92 7.72 -7.89
#